data_AF-A0A9E4MCH9-F1
#
_entry.id   AF-A0A9E4MCH9-F1
#
_cell.length_a   1.000
_cell.length_b   1.000
_cell.length_c   1.000
_cell.angle_alpha   90.00
_cell.angle_beta   90.00
_cell.angle_gamma   90.00
#
_symmetry.space_group_name_H-M   'P 1'
#
loop_
_entity.id
_entity.type
_entity.pdbx_description
1 polymer ?
#
loop_
_entity_poly.entity_id
_entity_poly.type
_entity_poly.pdbx_seq_one_letter_code
_entity_poly.pdbx_strand_id
1 'polypeptide(L)'
;PALFGGPERIVADGVVEAIFHYRRPFTMRFARADAMGQPVSLLVSQISRYVEIQPAGAGGFVSVRFHPWGAHHFFAVPMREIGDRATPADEVWPHRDVREVEDRIARAGTDEDRAGAVQAFLRRRLDGHHKQDVAALVRALWRTRAPLRIDRIAGSLGISQRRLERTFAAALT
;
A
#
# COMPACT_ATOMS: atom_id res chain seq x y z
N PRO A 1 -0.78 -30.88 15.11
CA PRO A 1 -0.78 -29.47 14.61
C PRO A 1 -0.83 -29.49 13.08
N ALA A 2 -1.82 -28.81 12.46
CA ALA A 2 -1.82 -28.64 11.01
C ALA A 2 -0.51 -27.96 10.61
N LEU A 3 0.28 -28.59 9.75
CA LEU A 3 1.46 -28.00 9.15
C LEU A 3 0.98 -26.89 8.22
N PHE A 4 0.95 -25.66 8.72
CA PHE A 4 0.84 -24.50 7.84
C PHE A 4 2.06 -24.49 6.92
N GLY A 5 1.87 -24.07 5.66
CA GLY A 5 2.91 -24.15 4.62
C GLY A 5 4.24 -23.53 5.04
N GLY A 6 5.32 -23.97 4.40
CA GLY A 6 6.65 -23.36 4.60
C GLY A 6 6.68 -21.89 4.19
N PRO A 7 7.79 -21.17 4.50
CA PRO A 7 7.91 -19.76 4.13
C PRO A 7 7.71 -19.54 2.63
N GLU A 8 6.86 -18.58 2.28
CA GLU A 8 6.61 -18.16 0.91
C GLU A 8 7.37 -16.87 0.60
N ARG A 9 7.93 -16.77 -0.61
CA ARG A 9 8.66 -15.59 -1.06
C ARG A 9 7.80 -14.71 -1.95
N ILE A 10 7.70 -13.44 -1.57
CA ILE A 10 7.08 -12.39 -2.39
C ILE A 10 8.21 -11.55 -3.00
N VAL A 11 8.21 -11.46 -4.33
CA VAL A 11 9.21 -10.69 -5.09
C VAL A 11 8.97 -9.19 -5.01
N ALA A 12 10.04 -8.40 -5.12
CA ALA A 12 9.94 -6.95 -5.17
C ALA A 12 9.22 -6.50 -6.45
N ASP A 13 8.09 -5.82 -6.29
CA ASP A 13 7.26 -5.29 -7.38
C ASP A 13 7.03 -3.78 -7.25
N GLY A 14 7.55 -3.14 -6.19
CA GLY A 14 7.40 -1.71 -5.93
C GLY A 14 5.97 -1.26 -5.65
N VAL A 15 5.05 -2.20 -5.46
CA VAL A 15 3.65 -1.88 -5.15
C VAL A 15 3.52 -1.64 -3.64
N VAL A 16 2.67 -0.68 -3.28
CA VAL A 16 2.24 -0.53 -1.88
C VAL A 16 1.00 -1.38 -1.67
N GLU A 17 0.99 -2.12 -0.59
CA GLU A 17 -0.11 -2.96 -0.15
C GLU A 17 -0.53 -2.58 1.27
N ALA A 18 -1.83 -2.41 1.49
CA ALA A 18 -2.39 -2.38 2.83
C ALA A 18 -2.96 -3.76 3.15
N ILE A 19 -2.53 -4.34 4.27
CA ILE A 19 -2.97 -5.64 4.73
C ILE A 19 -3.72 -5.46 6.04
N PHE A 20 -4.89 -6.09 6.16
CA PHE A 20 -5.69 -6.11 7.37
C PHE A 20 -6.02 -7.57 7.73
N HIS A 21 -5.35 -8.10 8.75
CA HIS A 21 -5.61 -9.43 9.30
C HIS A 21 -6.90 -9.43 10.11
N TYR A 22 -7.78 -10.39 9.83
CA TYR A 22 -8.96 -10.71 10.65
C TYR A 22 -8.84 -12.08 11.35
N ARG A 23 -7.73 -12.78 11.13
CA ARG A 23 -7.28 -13.93 11.93
C ARG A 23 -5.85 -13.70 12.41
N ARG A 24 -5.12 -14.77 12.73
CA ARG A 24 -3.77 -14.68 13.28
C ARG A 24 -2.82 -14.07 12.24
N PRO A 25 -2.13 -12.96 12.56
CA PRO A 25 -1.15 -12.36 11.65
C PRO A 25 -0.02 -13.31 11.28
N PHE A 26 0.54 -13.11 10.09
CA PHE A 26 1.68 -13.88 9.60
C PHE A 26 2.97 -13.43 10.29
N THR A 27 3.99 -14.27 10.29
CA THR A 27 5.36 -13.81 10.49
C THR A 27 5.94 -13.38 9.15
N MET A 28 6.83 -12.40 9.18
CA MET A 28 7.51 -11.89 7.99
C MET A 28 8.99 -11.64 8.24
N ARG A 29 9.77 -11.67 7.16
CA ARG A 29 11.21 -11.44 7.18
C ARG A 29 11.66 -10.79 5.89
N PHE A 30 12.32 -9.63 6.00
CA PHE A 30 12.97 -8.99 4.85
C PHE A 30 14.35 -9.60 4.60
N ALA A 31 14.52 -10.34 3.50
CA ALA A 31 15.78 -10.99 3.13
C ALA A 31 16.49 -11.70 4.30
N ARG A 32 17.60 -11.16 4.81
CA ARG A 32 18.39 -11.72 5.92
C ARG A 32 18.14 -11.07 7.29
N ALA A 33 17.13 -10.20 7.40
CA ALA A 33 16.75 -9.60 8.68
C ALA A 33 16.16 -10.64 9.64
N ASP A 34 15.97 -10.24 10.90
CA ASP A 34 15.25 -11.05 11.88
C ASP A 34 13.77 -11.20 11.49
N ALA A 35 13.19 -12.35 11.83
CA ALA A 35 11.77 -12.57 11.64
C ALA A 35 10.96 -11.75 12.66
N MET A 36 9.85 -11.17 12.21
CA MET A 36 8.92 -10.43 13.06
C MET A 36 7.48 -10.84 12.79
N GLY A 37 6.59 -10.64 13.77
CA GLY A 37 5.15 -10.75 13.55
C GLY A 37 4.65 -9.55 12.75
N GLN A 38 3.78 -9.78 11.78
CA GLN A 38 3.04 -8.69 11.14
C GLN A 38 2.09 -8.05 12.16
N PRO A 39 1.95 -6.71 12.15
CA PRO A 39 0.86 -6.05 12.83
C PRO A 39 -0.50 -6.57 12.35
N VAL A 40 -1.56 -6.35 13.14
CA VAL A 40 -2.94 -6.70 12.74
C VAL A 40 -3.31 -5.99 11.43
N SER A 41 -2.91 -4.73 11.30
CA SER A 41 -3.02 -3.99 10.05
C SER A 41 -1.71 -3.26 9.75
N LEU A 42 -1.27 -3.31 8.50
CA LEU A 42 0.01 -2.75 8.08
C LEU A 42 -0.02 -2.24 6.64
N LEU A 43 0.88 -1.31 6.36
CA LEU A 43 1.32 -0.95 5.03
C LEU A 43 2.67 -1.62 4.77
N VAL A 44 2.79 -2.25 3.61
CA VAL A 44 4.03 -2.88 3.18
C VAL A 44 4.32 -2.52 1.73
N SER A 45 5.59 -2.31 1.43
CA SER A 45 6.09 -2.24 0.07
C SER A 45 7.43 -2.93 -0.01
N GLN A 46 7.61 -3.76 -1.04
CA GLN A 46 8.87 -4.42 -1.35
C GLN A 46 9.43 -3.80 -2.63
N ILE A 47 10.43 -2.92 -2.48
CA ILE A 47 11.01 -2.14 -3.57
C ILE A 47 12.36 -2.74 -3.99
N SER A 48 13.23 -3.07 -3.04
CA SER A 48 14.60 -3.50 -3.32
C SER A 48 14.90 -4.96 -2.99
N ARG A 49 14.04 -5.62 -2.21
CA ARG A 49 14.28 -6.96 -1.68
C ARG A 49 13.02 -7.79 -1.61
N TYR A 50 13.17 -9.11 -1.72
CA TYR A 50 12.06 -10.03 -1.46
C TYR A 50 11.70 -10.02 0.04
N VAL A 51 10.45 -10.35 0.32
CA VAL A 51 9.96 -10.62 1.67
C VAL A 51 9.53 -12.08 1.77
N GLU A 52 9.90 -12.74 2.85
CA GLU A 52 9.37 -14.05 3.20
C GLU A 52 8.23 -13.87 4.19
N ILE A 53 7.11 -14.56 3.94
CA ILE A 53 5.96 -14.61 4.84
C ILE A 53 5.69 -16.06 5.24
N GLN A 54 5.24 -16.26 6.48
CA GLN A 54 4.86 -17.58 6.97
C GLN A 54 3.62 -17.48 7.86
N PRO A 55 2.58 -18.30 7.63
CA PRO A 55 1.42 -18.32 8.51
C PRO A 55 1.82 -18.81 9.91
N ALA A 56 1.42 -18.07 10.95
CA ALA A 56 1.60 -18.48 12.34
C ALA A 56 0.42 -19.30 12.90
N GLY A 57 -0.56 -19.64 12.05
CA GLY A 57 -1.82 -20.28 12.40
C GLY A 57 -2.84 -20.18 11.25
N ALA A 58 -4.12 -20.35 11.56
CA ALA A 58 -5.20 -20.12 10.60
C ALA A 58 -5.17 -18.66 10.11
N GLY A 59 -4.80 -18.49 8.84
CA GLY A 59 -4.70 -17.19 8.19
C GLY A 59 -6.05 -16.64 7.75
N GLY A 60 -6.09 -15.31 7.62
CA GLY A 60 -7.24 -14.58 7.09
C GLY A 60 -6.94 -13.09 7.10
N PHE A 61 -6.81 -12.51 5.92
CA PHE A 61 -6.57 -11.08 5.75
C PHE A 61 -7.27 -10.53 4.52
N VAL A 62 -7.51 -9.22 4.51
CA VAL A 62 -7.87 -8.45 3.33
C VAL A 62 -6.62 -7.70 2.88
N SER A 63 -6.26 -7.83 1.61
CA SER A 63 -5.21 -7.04 1.00
C SER A 63 -5.80 -6.00 0.05
N VAL A 64 -5.20 -4.81 0.05
CA VAL A 64 -5.46 -3.75 -0.92
C VAL A 64 -4.15 -3.36 -1.58
N ARG A 65 -4.03 -3.65 -2.87
CA ARG A 65 -2.89 -3.22 -3.69
C ARG A 65 -3.22 -1.89 -4.35
N PHE A 66 -2.40 -0.89 -4.08
CA PHE A 66 -2.57 0.43 -4.69
C PHE A 66 -1.89 0.47 -6.06
N HIS A 67 -2.46 1.22 -6.99
CA HIS A 67 -1.70 1.64 -8.15
C HIS A 67 -0.48 2.47 -7.70
N PRO A 68 0.68 2.38 -8.39
CA PRO A 68 1.89 3.13 -8.03
C PRO A 68 1.64 4.63 -7.84
N TRP A 69 0.76 5.21 -8.65
CA TRP A 69 0.36 6.62 -8.57
C TRP A 69 -0.81 6.89 -7.63
N GLY A 70 -1.50 5.87 -7.14
CA GLY A 70 -2.72 6.00 -6.33
C GLY A 70 -2.43 6.06 -4.83
N ALA A 71 -1.40 5.34 -4.38
CA ALA A 71 -1.04 5.20 -2.96
C ALA A 71 -0.90 6.56 -2.24
N HIS A 72 -0.20 7.52 -2.84
CA HIS A 72 0.08 8.82 -2.22
C HIS A 72 -1.18 9.63 -1.83
N HIS A 73 -2.37 9.33 -2.39
CA HIS A 73 -3.64 9.95 -2.02
C HIS A 73 -4.18 9.45 -0.67
N PHE A 74 -3.73 8.30 -0.18
CA PHE A 74 -4.22 7.69 1.06
C PHE A 74 -3.31 7.96 2.26
N PHE A 75 -2.12 8.54 2.03
CA PHE A 75 -1.06 8.66 3.05
C PHE A 75 -0.63 10.12 3.25
N ALA A 76 -0.50 10.54 4.50
CA ALA A 76 0.09 11.84 4.83
C ALA A 76 1.63 11.81 4.81
N VAL A 77 2.23 10.62 5.01
CA VAL A 77 3.69 10.41 5.01
C VAL A 77 4.25 10.23 3.59
N PRO A 78 5.51 10.64 3.35
CA PRO A 78 6.25 10.35 2.12
C PRO A 78 6.32 8.85 1.81
N MET A 79 6.29 8.47 0.53
CA MET A 79 6.29 7.05 0.15
C MET A 79 7.60 6.35 0.49
N ARG A 80 8.73 7.08 0.55
CA ARG A 80 10.01 6.53 1.02
C ARG A 80 9.98 6.00 2.44
N GLU A 81 9.06 6.49 3.29
CA GLU A 81 8.97 6.06 4.68
C GLU A 81 8.27 4.69 4.82
N ILE A 82 7.55 4.27 3.76
CA ILE A 82 6.84 2.99 3.66
C ILE A 82 7.69 1.95 2.90
N GLY A 83 8.70 2.38 2.15
CA GLY A 83 9.55 1.52 1.32
C GLY A 83 10.34 0.48 2.12
N ASP A 84 10.28 -0.77 1.68
CA ASP A 84 10.97 -1.94 2.27
C ASP A 84 10.74 -2.11 3.79
N ARG A 85 9.57 -1.69 4.27
CA ARG A 85 9.16 -1.74 5.68
C ARG A 85 7.74 -2.28 5.80
N ALA A 86 7.46 -2.87 6.95
CA ALA A 86 6.10 -3.14 7.41
C ALA A 86 5.75 -2.09 8.45
N THR A 87 4.94 -1.12 8.03
CA THR A 87 4.54 0.02 8.86
C THR A 87 3.15 -0.27 9.44
N PRO A 88 2.97 -0.32 10.76
CA PRO A 88 1.65 -0.43 11.38
C PRO A 88 0.67 0.61 10.83
N ALA A 89 -0.57 0.22 10.59
CA ALA A 89 -1.54 1.10 9.94
C ALA A 89 -1.88 2.34 10.78
N ASP A 90 -1.77 2.25 12.11
CA ASP A 90 -2.01 3.35 13.05
C ASP A 90 -0.84 4.34 13.18
N GLU A 91 0.32 4.05 12.58
CA GLU A 91 1.36 5.05 12.32
C GLU A 91 1.03 5.92 11.09
N VAL A 92 0.15 5.45 10.21
CA VAL A 92 -0.18 6.12 8.93
C VAL A 92 -1.56 6.77 8.95
N TRP A 93 -2.52 6.15 9.63
CA TRP A 93 -3.90 6.62 9.76
C TRP A 93 -4.29 6.81 11.22
N PRO A 94 -5.27 7.68 11.52
CA PRO A 94 -5.82 7.85 12.87
C PRO A 94 -6.16 6.51 13.56
N HIS A 95 -5.54 6.27 14.72
CA HIS A 95 -5.67 5.03 15.48
C HIS A 95 -7.12 4.58 15.70
N ARG A 96 -8.02 5.52 16.04
CA ARG A 96 -9.45 5.23 16.23
C ARG A 96 -10.10 4.57 15.01
N ASP A 97 -9.77 5.07 13.83
CA ASP A 97 -10.39 4.61 12.59
C ASP A 97 -9.77 3.30 12.10
N VAL A 98 -8.48 3.08 12.39
CA VAL A 98 -7.81 1.78 12.20
C VAL A 98 -8.48 0.71 13.07
N ARG A 99 -8.69 1.00 14.35
CA ARG A 99 -9.43 0.10 15.26
C ARG A 99 -10.84 -0.20 14.77
N GLU A 100 -11.55 0.80 14.29
CA GLU A 100 -12.90 0.61 13.74
C GLU A 100 -12.91 -0.37 12.56
N VAL A 101 -11.98 -0.22 11.59
CA VAL A 101 -11.94 -1.14 10.44
C VAL A 101 -11.48 -2.54 10.84
N GLU A 102 -10.50 -2.67 11.74
CA GLU A 102 -10.05 -3.97 12.31
C GLU A 102 -11.21 -4.72 12.97
N ASP A 103 -12.00 -4.04 13.81
CA ASP A 103 -13.15 -4.65 14.47
C ASP A 103 -14.25 -5.07 13.48
N ARG A 104 -14.49 -4.26 12.45
CA ARG A 104 -15.51 -4.55 11.43
C ARG A 104 -15.14 -5.78 10.60
N ILE A 105 -13.88 -5.91 10.16
CA ILE A 105 -13.45 -7.08 9.39
C ILE A 105 -13.40 -8.36 10.24
N ALA A 106 -13.08 -8.24 11.54
CA ALA A 106 -13.03 -9.38 12.44
C ALA A 106 -14.43 -9.95 12.73
N ARG A 107 -15.46 -9.09 12.77
CA ARG A 107 -16.85 -9.47 13.05
C ARG A 107 -17.67 -9.80 11.81
N ALA A 108 -17.21 -9.41 10.63
CA ALA A 108 -17.90 -9.69 9.37
C ALA A 108 -18.08 -11.19 9.15
N GLY A 109 -19.24 -11.60 8.64
CA GLY A 109 -19.58 -13.00 8.39
C GLY A 109 -19.00 -13.52 7.07
N THR A 110 -18.90 -12.66 6.06
CA THR A 110 -18.51 -13.00 4.69
C THR A 110 -17.26 -12.23 4.26
N ASP A 111 -16.60 -12.71 3.20
CA ASP A 111 -15.44 -12.01 2.65
C ASP A 111 -15.85 -10.72 1.91
N GLU A 112 -17.05 -10.69 1.35
CA GLU A 112 -17.65 -9.51 0.74
C GLU A 112 -17.85 -8.39 1.78
N ASP A 113 -18.35 -8.71 2.98
CA ASP A 113 -18.53 -7.75 4.06
C ASP A 113 -17.17 -7.20 4.55
N ARG A 114 -16.15 -8.05 4.61
CA ARG A 114 -14.77 -7.65 4.97
C ARG A 114 -14.20 -6.68 3.94
N ALA A 115 -14.34 -7.01 2.65
CA ALA A 115 -13.92 -6.15 1.57
C ALA A 115 -14.67 -4.81 1.59
N GLY A 116 -15.98 -4.84 1.82
CA GLY A 116 -16.83 -3.65 1.95
C GLY A 116 -16.40 -2.72 3.10
N ALA A 117 -16.04 -3.29 4.26
CA ALA A 117 -15.54 -2.52 5.40
C ALA A 117 -14.22 -1.79 5.07
N VAL A 118 -13.27 -2.49 4.43
CA VAL A 118 -11.99 -1.88 4.00
C VAL A 118 -12.22 -0.83 2.91
N GLN A 119 -13.10 -1.09 1.94
CA GLN A 119 -13.46 -0.11 0.90
C GLN A 119 -14.07 1.16 1.50
N ALA A 120 -14.99 1.02 2.46
CA ALA A 120 -15.60 2.15 3.13
C ALA A 120 -14.58 2.97 3.94
N PHE A 121 -13.63 2.31 4.60
CA PHE A 121 -12.52 2.97 5.29
C PHE A 121 -11.64 3.77 4.32
N LEU A 122 -11.21 3.15 3.21
CA LEU A 122 -10.34 3.81 2.23
C LEU A 122 -11.04 4.96 1.50
N ARG A 123 -12.34 4.86 1.21
CA ARG A 123 -13.12 5.96 0.62
C ARG A 123 -13.10 7.20 1.53
N ARG A 124 -13.34 7.03 2.83
CA ARG A 124 -13.24 8.15 3.80
C ARG A 124 -11.85 8.78 3.84
N ARG A 125 -10.80 7.98 3.66
CA ARG A 125 -9.41 8.50 3.58
C ARG A 125 -9.18 9.31 2.32
N LEU A 126 -9.71 8.86 1.19
CA LEU A 126 -9.60 9.57 -0.07
C LEU A 126 -10.29 10.94 0.01
N ASP A 127 -11.49 10.98 0.60
CA ASP A 127 -12.26 12.23 0.77
C ASP A 127 -11.53 13.24 1.67
N GLY A 128 -10.77 12.76 2.67
CA GLY A 128 -10.00 13.62 3.59
C GLY A 128 -8.62 14.04 3.08
N HIS A 129 -8.06 13.39 2.06
CA HIS A 129 -6.67 13.57 1.61
C HIS A 129 -6.52 13.72 0.09
N HIS A 130 -7.42 14.46 -0.56
CA HIS A 130 -7.33 14.69 -2.00
C HIS A 130 -6.11 15.56 -2.37
N LYS A 131 -5.00 14.89 -2.72
CA LYS A 131 -3.83 15.52 -3.38
C LYS A 131 -4.08 15.70 -4.87
N GLN A 132 -3.28 16.53 -5.53
CA GLN A 132 -3.40 16.80 -6.96
C GLN A 132 -3.33 15.50 -7.77
N ASP A 133 -4.31 15.22 -8.63
CA ASP A 133 -4.37 13.96 -9.40
C ASP A 133 -3.23 13.88 -10.42
N VAL A 134 -2.35 12.88 -10.24
CA VAL A 134 -1.25 12.55 -11.16
C VAL A 134 -1.54 11.31 -12.00
N ALA A 135 -2.71 10.68 -11.82
CA ALA A 135 -3.06 9.45 -12.52
C ALA A 135 -3.14 9.66 -14.02
N ALA A 136 -3.69 10.79 -14.49
CA ALA A 136 -3.72 11.12 -15.92
C ALA A 136 -2.31 11.19 -16.51
N LEU A 137 -1.39 11.82 -15.79
CA LEU A 137 0.02 11.98 -16.14
C LEU A 137 0.76 10.65 -16.18
N VAL A 138 0.63 9.83 -15.14
CA VAL A 138 1.31 8.53 -15.08
C VAL A 138 0.72 7.55 -16.11
N ARG A 139 -0.59 7.56 -16.34
CA ARG A 139 -1.22 6.77 -17.42
C ARG A 139 -0.74 7.20 -18.81
N ALA A 140 -0.56 8.49 -19.05
CA ALA A 140 -0.01 8.99 -20.31
C ALA A 140 1.44 8.49 -20.52
N LEU A 141 2.28 8.55 -19.48
CA LEU A 141 3.63 7.98 -19.50
C LEU A 141 3.64 6.48 -19.79
N TRP A 142 2.83 5.69 -19.06
CA TRP A 142 2.77 4.23 -19.22
C TRP A 142 2.31 3.76 -20.60
N ARG A 143 1.40 4.52 -21.24
CA ARG A 143 0.92 4.21 -22.60
C ARG A 143 1.95 4.55 -23.68
N THR A 144 2.96 5.33 -23.35
CA THR A 144 3.95 5.80 -24.32
C THR A 144 5.20 4.92 -24.25
N ARG A 145 5.43 4.09 -25.28
CA ARG A 145 6.62 3.22 -25.39
C ARG A 145 7.91 3.95 -25.82
N ALA A 146 7.90 5.27 -25.86
CA ALA A 146 9.01 6.10 -26.30
C ALA A 146 9.53 6.99 -25.16
N PRO A 147 10.84 7.33 -25.14
CA PRO A 147 11.37 8.28 -24.18
C PRO A 147 10.68 9.64 -24.35
N LEU A 148 9.83 9.99 -23.38
CA LEU A 148 9.17 11.28 -23.33
C LEU A 148 10.08 12.29 -22.64
N ARG A 149 10.32 13.42 -23.30
CA ARG A 149 10.97 14.56 -22.66
C ARG A 149 9.99 15.19 -21.66
N ILE A 150 10.50 15.50 -20.47
CA ILE A 150 9.73 16.07 -19.35
C ILE A 150 9.01 17.37 -19.76
N ASP A 151 9.63 18.19 -20.61
CA ASP A 151 9.07 19.43 -21.16
C ASP A 151 7.74 19.20 -21.92
N ARG A 152 7.65 18.14 -22.74
CA ARG A 152 6.45 17.79 -23.50
C ARG A 152 5.31 17.28 -22.62
N ILE A 153 5.65 16.55 -21.56
CA ILE A 153 4.66 16.07 -20.58
C ILE A 153 4.11 17.24 -19.76
N ALA A 154 4.99 18.13 -19.30
CA ALA A 154 4.59 19.36 -18.62
C ALA A 154 3.66 20.21 -19.52
N GLY A 155 4.02 20.36 -20.80
CA GLY A 155 3.22 21.05 -21.81
C GLY A 155 1.84 20.43 -22.04
N SER A 156 1.73 19.10 -22.17
CA SER A 156 0.43 18.44 -22.39
C SER A 156 -0.51 18.50 -21.17
N LEU A 157 0.04 18.76 -19.98
CA LEU A 157 -0.71 18.89 -18.73
C LEU A 157 -0.94 20.35 -18.32
N GLY A 158 -0.45 21.31 -19.10
CA GLY A 158 -0.57 22.74 -18.78
C GLY A 158 0.15 23.15 -17.48
N ILE A 159 1.21 22.43 -17.08
CA ILE A 159 2.00 22.74 -15.88
C ILE A 159 3.47 22.99 -16.22
N SER A 160 4.19 23.67 -15.33
CA SER A 160 5.65 23.83 -15.51
C SER A 160 6.39 22.53 -15.22
N GLN A 161 7.55 22.34 -15.87
CA GLN A 161 8.48 21.24 -15.56
C GLN A 161 8.81 21.17 -14.07
N ARG A 162 9.10 22.30 -13.43
CA ARG A 162 9.39 22.36 -11.99
C ARG A 162 8.21 21.90 -11.12
N ARG A 163 6.97 22.21 -11.52
CA ARG A 163 5.76 21.73 -10.83
C ARG A 163 5.61 20.22 -11.03
N LEU A 164 5.84 19.73 -12.26
CA LEU A 164 5.80 18.31 -12.60
C LEU A 164 6.83 17.50 -11.78
N GLU A 165 8.08 17.95 -11.73
CA GLU A 165 9.16 17.33 -10.95
C GLU A 165 8.82 17.27 -9.45
N ARG A 166 8.34 18.39 -8.88
CA ARG A 166 7.94 18.44 -7.47
C ARG A 166 6.78 17.49 -7.15
N THR A 167 5.82 17.41 -8.07
CA THR A 167 4.67 16.51 -7.94
C THR A 167 5.09 15.04 -8.01
N PHE A 168 6.02 14.68 -8.90
CA PHE A 168 6.60 13.34 -8.94
C PHE A 168 7.45 13.01 -7.72
N ALA A 169 8.30 13.93 -7.27
CA ALA A 169 9.10 13.75 -6.05
C ALA A 169 8.21 13.56 -4.81
N ALA A 170 7.05 14.21 -4.75
CA ALA A 170 6.09 14.01 -3.66
C ALA A 170 5.28 12.70 -3.77
N ALA A 171 5.16 12.13 -4.98
CA ALA A 171 4.36 10.94 -5.25
C ALA A 171 5.19 9.63 -5.33
N LEU A 172 6.50 9.72 -5.58
CA LEU A 172 7.40 8.58 -5.77
C LEU A 172 8.61 8.56 -4.80
N THR A 173 8.71 9.53 -3.89
CA THR A 173 9.82 9.67 -2.91
C THR A 173 9.27 10.01 -1.52
#